data_AF-A0A5X9FNW9-F1
#
_entry.id   AF-A0A5X9FNW9-F1
#
_cell.length_a   1.000
_cell.length_b   1.000
_cell.length_c   1.000
_cell.angle_alpha   90.00
_cell.angle_beta   90.00
_cell.angle_gamma   90.00
#
_symmetry.space_group_name_H-M   'P 1'
#
loop_
_entity.id
_entity.type
_entity.pdbx_description
1 polymer ?
#
loop_
_entity_poly.entity_id
_entity_poly.type
_entity_poly.pdbx_seq_one_letter_code
_entity_poly.pdbx_strand_id
1 'polypeptide(L)'
;MALTEFGKAVRKARIDTDCTLLTMAQELGVTSAFLSGLETGSKKIPKKWVKDIQIFFKNRGYELTNLQELADVSNQFVSLDGLSQNQQMLVAGFAKSPLTPEQLKRIAELMKSINNSEG
;
A
#
# COMPACT_ATOMS: atom_id res chain seq x y z
N MET A 1 -0.98 -3.27 -19.72
CA MET A 1 -0.25 -3.23 -18.43
C MET A 1 -1.15 -3.84 -17.37
N ALA A 2 -0.62 -4.77 -16.56
CA ALA A 2 -1.34 -5.28 -15.40
C ALA A 2 -1.30 -4.24 -14.28
N LEU A 3 -2.39 -4.11 -13.51
CA LEU A 3 -2.42 -3.26 -12.32
C LEU A 3 -1.71 -3.98 -11.16
N THR A 4 -1.01 -3.21 -10.33
CA THR A 4 -0.52 -3.70 -9.03
C THR A 4 -1.68 -3.83 -8.05
N GLU A 5 -1.50 -4.53 -6.92
CA GLU A 5 -2.54 -4.57 -5.89
C GLU A 5 -2.87 -3.17 -5.34
N PHE A 6 -1.87 -2.28 -5.26
CA PHE A 6 -2.08 -0.86 -5.00
C PHE A 6 -3.00 -0.23 -6.06
N GLY A 7 -2.70 -0.40 -7.34
CA GLY A 7 -3.52 0.16 -8.42
C GLY A 7 -4.93 -0.42 -8.48
N LYS A 8 -5.11 -1.70 -8.16
CA LYS A 8 -6.43 -2.33 -8.04
C LYS A 8 -7.24 -1.68 -6.92
N ALA A 9 -6.64 -1.46 -5.74
CA ALA A 9 -7.29 -0.81 -4.62
C ALA A 9 -7.70 0.64 -4.96
N VAL A 10 -6.79 1.43 -5.53
CA VAL A 10 -7.09 2.82 -5.96
C VAL A 10 -8.17 2.85 -7.04
N ARG A 11 -8.09 1.97 -8.04
CA ARG A 11 -9.09 1.91 -9.12
C ARG A 11 -10.47 1.49 -8.62
N LYS A 12 -10.53 0.55 -7.67
CA LYS A 12 -11.78 0.18 -7.02
C LYS A 12 -12.38 1.37 -6.27
N ALA A 13 -11.59 2.06 -5.45
CA ALA A 13 -12.03 3.26 -4.74
C ALA A 13 -12.52 4.36 -5.71
N ARG A 14 -11.85 4.53 -6.86
CA ARG A 14 -12.32 5.43 -7.93
C ARG A 14 -13.70 5.05 -8.45
N ILE A 15 -13.95 3.77 -8.72
CA ILE A 15 -15.26 3.29 -9.18
C ILE A 15 -16.32 3.50 -8.10
N ASP A 16 -16.01 3.13 -6.85
CA ASP A 16 -16.93 3.22 -5.72
C ASP A 16 -17.25 4.68 -5.32
N THR A 17 -16.49 5.66 -5.80
CA THR A 17 -16.69 7.10 -5.57
C THR A 17 -17.03 7.89 -6.84
N ASP A 18 -17.42 7.20 -7.92
CA ASP A 18 -17.75 7.78 -9.24
C ASP A 18 -16.68 8.74 -9.79
N CYS A 19 -15.41 8.46 -9.48
CA CYS A 19 -14.29 9.29 -9.87
C CYS A 19 -13.53 8.69 -11.07
N THR A 20 -13.33 9.51 -12.11
CA THR A 20 -12.49 9.12 -13.25
C THR A 20 -11.01 9.28 -12.93
N LEU A 21 -10.14 8.63 -13.71
CA LEU A 21 -8.69 8.84 -13.60
C LEU A 21 -8.31 10.31 -13.86
N LEU A 22 -9.01 10.96 -14.80
CA LEU A 22 -8.78 12.35 -15.17
C LEU A 22 -9.12 13.30 -14.02
N THR A 23 -10.31 13.16 -13.46
CA THR A 23 -10.79 14.01 -12.35
C THR A 23 -9.93 13.84 -11.10
N MET A 24 -9.58 12.60 -10.74
CA MET A 24 -8.68 12.35 -9.60
C MET A 24 -7.29 12.99 -9.84
N ALA A 25 -6.74 12.84 -11.04
CA ALA A 25 -5.44 13.44 -11.36
C ALA A 25 -5.47 14.97 -11.26
N GLN A 26 -6.53 15.62 -11.77
CA GLN A 26 -6.71 17.07 -11.69
C GLN A 26 -6.79 17.55 -10.23
N GLU A 27 -7.58 16.90 -9.40
CA GLU A 27 -7.72 17.28 -7.99
C GLU A 27 -6.47 17.04 -7.15
N LEU A 28 -5.70 16.00 -7.49
CA LEU A 28 -4.39 15.74 -6.87
C LEU A 28 -3.27 16.62 -7.46
N GLY A 29 -3.55 17.47 -8.45
CA GLY A 29 -2.58 18.35 -9.07
C GLY A 29 -1.51 17.62 -9.90
N VAL A 30 -1.85 16.47 -10.50
CA VAL A 30 -0.95 15.64 -11.31
C VAL A 30 -1.52 15.33 -12.69
N THR A 31 -0.70 14.76 -13.56
CA THR A 31 -1.17 14.27 -14.86
C THR A 31 -1.81 12.89 -14.73
N SER A 32 -2.76 12.58 -15.61
CA SER A 32 -3.37 11.23 -15.68
C SER A 32 -2.33 10.15 -15.98
N ALA A 33 -1.28 10.48 -16.74
CA ALA A 33 -0.15 9.58 -16.98
C ALA A 33 0.67 9.29 -15.72
N PHE A 34 0.84 10.29 -14.85
CA PHE A 34 1.51 10.09 -13.55
C PHE A 34 0.69 9.15 -12.65
N LEU A 35 -0.62 9.41 -12.50
CA LEU A 35 -1.50 8.60 -11.67
C LEU A 35 -1.62 7.16 -12.21
N SER A 36 -1.78 7.00 -13.52
CA SER A 36 -1.72 5.68 -14.19
C SER A 36 -0.37 4.98 -13.92
N GLY A 37 0.72 5.75 -13.90
CA GLY A 37 2.04 5.23 -13.59
C GLY A 37 2.16 4.64 -12.17
N LEU A 38 1.48 5.25 -11.20
CA LEU A 38 1.37 4.71 -9.84
C LEU A 38 0.49 3.44 -9.80
N GLU A 39 -0.67 3.45 -10.46
CA GLU A 39 -1.59 2.30 -10.49
C GLU A 39 -0.99 1.08 -11.20
N THR A 40 -0.10 1.28 -12.17
CA THR A 40 0.55 0.21 -12.95
C THR A 40 1.91 -0.21 -12.40
N GLY A 41 2.43 0.46 -11.37
CA GLY A 41 3.75 0.19 -10.81
C GLY A 41 4.93 0.66 -11.69
N SER A 42 4.67 1.41 -12.77
CA SER A 42 5.73 2.00 -13.60
C SER A 42 6.40 3.22 -12.93
N LYS A 43 5.80 3.76 -11.88
CA LYS A 43 6.37 4.78 -10.99
C LYS A 43 6.38 4.30 -9.56
N LYS A 44 7.43 4.65 -8.81
CA LYS A 44 7.45 4.46 -7.36
C LYS A 44 6.37 5.32 -6.70
N ILE A 45 5.85 4.84 -5.58
CA ILE A 45 4.79 5.45 -4.79
C ILE A 45 5.38 6.00 -3.48
N PRO A 46 5.82 7.27 -3.43
CA PRO A 46 6.22 7.92 -2.20
C PRO A 46 5.12 7.92 -1.12
N LYS A 47 5.51 7.92 0.16
CA LYS A 47 4.60 8.05 1.32
C LYS A 47 3.63 9.24 1.21
N LYS A 48 4.09 10.35 0.62
CA LYS A 48 3.24 11.53 0.34
C LYS A 48 2.01 11.14 -0.49
N TRP A 49 2.20 10.38 -1.57
CA TRP A 49 1.10 10.00 -2.46
C TRP A 49 0.14 9.02 -1.81
N VAL A 50 0.63 8.13 -0.95
CA VAL A 50 -0.26 7.26 -0.15
C VAL A 50 -1.19 8.13 0.70
N LYS A 51 -0.64 9.12 1.43
CA LYS A 51 -1.43 10.03 2.28
C LYS A 51 -2.41 10.87 1.48
N ASP A 52 -1.95 11.49 0.40
CA ASP A 52 -2.79 12.36 -0.43
C ASP A 52 -3.97 11.58 -1.05
N ILE A 53 -3.73 10.35 -1.51
CA ILE A 53 -4.76 9.45 -2.05
C ILE A 53 -5.73 9.01 -0.94
N GLN A 54 -5.24 8.66 0.25
CA GLN A 54 -6.11 8.31 1.38
C GLN A 54 -7.03 9.48 1.77
N ILE A 55 -6.49 10.70 1.87
CA ILE A 55 -7.27 11.90 2.18
C ILE A 55 -8.29 12.17 1.08
N PHE A 56 -7.89 12.05 -0.19
CA PHE A 56 -8.78 12.24 -1.33
C PHE A 56 -10.02 11.36 -1.26
N PHE A 57 -9.86 10.07 -0.94
CA PHE A 57 -10.98 9.14 -0.81
C PHE A 57 -11.74 9.28 0.50
N LYS A 58 -11.05 9.58 1.61
CA LYS A 58 -11.69 9.84 2.90
C LYS A 58 -12.67 11.00 2.82
N ASN A 59 -12.30 12.07 2.11
CA ASN A 59 -13.18 13.22 1.86
C ASN A 59 -14.40 12.88 1.00
N ARG A 60 -14.43 11.70 0.38
CA ARG A 60 -15.54 11.14 -0.42
C ARG A 60 -16.29 10.03 0.30
N GLY A 61 -16.05 9.86 1.60
CA GLY A 61 -16.68 8.81 2.41
C GLY A 61 -16.16 7.40 2.12
N TYR A 62 -14.99 7.26 1.49
CA TYR A 62 -14.38 5.97 1.19
C TYR A 62 -13.06 5.81 1.96
N GLU A 63 -12.98 4.81 2.82
CA GLU A 63 -11.74 4.51 3.55
C GLU A 63 -10.91 3.44 2.83
N LEU A 64 -9.68 3.81 2.49
CA LEU A 64 -8.66 2.87 1.98
C LEU A 64 -7.78 2.37 3.14
N THR A 65 -8.13 1.19 3.64
CA THR A 65 -7.29 0.44 4.58
C THR A 65 -6.11 -0.20 3.86
N ASN A 66 -4.98 -0.32 4.55
CA ASN A 66 -3.77 -1.02 4.09
C ASN A 66 -3.08 -0.44 2.84
N LEU A 67 -3.37 0.81 2.46
CA LEU A 67 -2.83 1.40 1.22
C LEU A 67 -1.31 1.57 1.27
N GLN A 68 -0.75 1.83 2.47
CA GLN A 68 0.69 1.98 2.68
C GLN A 68 1.42 0.66 2.43
N GLU A 69 0.90 -0.44 2.96
CA GLU A 69 1.43 -1.79 2.77
C GLU A 69 1.40 -2.19 1.30
N LEU A 70 0.30 -1.88 0.60
CA LEU A 70 0.20 -2.12 -0.85
C LEU A 70 1.21 -1.29 -1.64
N ALA A 71 1.47 -0.05 -1.22
CA ALA A 71 2.48 0.81 -1.84
C ALA A 71 3.90 0.28 -1.60
N ASP A 72 4.20 -0.20 -0.39
CA ASP A 72 5.50 -0.76 -0.02
C ASP A 72 5.78 -2.06 -0.79
N VAL A 73 4.78 -2.93 -0.94
CA VAL A 73 4.85 -4.13 -1.80
C VAL A 73 5.05 -3.74 -3.26
N SER A 74 4.31 -2.76 -3.77
CA SER A 74 4.46 -2.28 -5.15
C SER A 74 5.83 -1.64 -5.40
N ASN A 75 6.41 -0.99 -4.39
CA ASN A 75 7.76 -0.39 -4.45
C ASN A 75 8.88 -1.41 -4.24
N GLN A 76 8.54 -2.62 -3.76
CA GLN A 76 9.48 -3.63 -3.25
C GLN A 76 10.45 -3.04 -2.21
N PHE A 77 9.93 -2.14 -1.38
CA PHE A 77 10.73 -1.39 -0.41
C PHE A 77 9.90 -1.06 0.81
N VAL A 78 10.44 -1.36 1.99
CA VAL A 78 9.91 -0.91 3.28
C VAL A 78 11.00 -0.10 3.98
N SER A 79 10.63 1.05 4.56
CA SER A 79 11.55 1.86 5.35
C SER A 79 11.66 1.27 6.75
N LEU A 80 12.89 1.15 7.25
CA LEU A 80 13.21 0.69 8.61
C LEU A 80 13.40 1.85 9.59
N ASP A 81 13.18 3.08 9.12
CA ASP A 81 13.38 4.29 9.90
C ASP A 81 12.33 4.36 11.01
N GLY A 82 12.77 4.68 12.24
CA GLY A 82 11.90 4.75 13.41
C GLY A 82 11.59 3.40 14.07
N LEU A 83 12.08 2.28 13.52
CA LEU A 83 12.00 0.97 14.17
C LEU A 83 13.14 0.78 15.18
N SER A 84 12.87 0.05 16.26
CA SER A 84 13.91 -0.39 17.20
C SER A 84 14.88 -1.38 16.54
N GLN A 85 16.09 -1.51 17.07
CA GLN A 85 17.09 -2.46 16.55
C GLN A 85 16.54 -3.89 16.47
N ASN A 86 15.77 -4.33 17.48
CA ASN A 86 15.14 -5.65 17.50
C ASN A 86 14.14 -5.82 16.34
N GLN A 87 13.31 -4.82 16.07
CA GLN A 87 12.39 -4.84 14.93
C GLN A 87 13.13 -4.85 13.60
N GLN A 88 14.20 -4.05 13.46
CA GLN A 88 15.04 -4.05 12.26
C GLN A 88 15.66 -5.43 12.00
N MET A 89 16.19 -6.08 13.05
CA MET A 89 16.75 -7.44 12.96
C MET A 89 15.70 -8.46 12.55
N LEU A 90 14.47 -8.37 13.07
CA LEU A 90 13.37 -9.26 12.68
C LEU A 90 13.02 -9.11 11.20
N VAL A 91 12.82 -7.87 10.72
CA VAL A 91 12.52 -7.62 9.29
C VAL A 91 13.65 -8.12 8.38
N ALA A 92 14.91 -7.88 8.76
CA ALA A 92 16.06 -8.38 8.03
C ALA A 92 16.15 -9.92 8.03
N GLY A 93 15.80 -10.55 9.15
CA GLY A 93 15.68 -12.01 9.26
C GLY A 93 14.64 -12.56 8.30
N PHE A 94 13.42 -12.03 8.34
CA PHE A 94 12.34 -12.44 7.43
C PHE A 94 12.71 -12.30 5.96
N ALA A 95 13.39 -11.23 5.57
CA ALA A 95 13.81 -11.02 4.19
C ALA A 95 14.88 -12.00 3.69
N LYS A 96 15.69 -12.58 4.60
CA LYS A 96 16.80 -13.49 4.26
C LYS A 96 16.49 -14.95 4.50
N SER A 97 15.49 -15.27 5.32
CA SER A 97 15.14 -16.64 5.66
C SER A 97 14.38 -17.33 4.53
N PRO A 98 14.79 -18.53 4.08
CA PRO A 98 13.95 -19.36 3.24
C PRO A 98 12.79 -19.88 4.11
N LEU A 99 11.56 -19.44 3.80
CA LEU A 99 10.36 -19.83 4.53
C LEU A 99 9.48 -20.71 3.66
N THR A 100 8.97 -21.81 4.22
CA THR A 100 7.99 -22.66 3.54
C THR A 100 6.60 -22.01 3.55
N PRO A 101 5.68 -22.40 2.64
CA PRO A 101 4.30 -21.90 2.65
C PRO A 101 3.60 -22.07 4.02
N GLU A 102 3.85 -23.17 4.71
CA GLU A 102 3.29 -23.45 6.04
C GLU A 102 3.87 -22.51 7.10
N GLN A 103 5.17 -22.21 7.03
CA GLN A 103 5.82 -21.26 7.94
C GLN A 103 5.30 -19.85 7.70
N LEU A 104 5.18 -19.41 6.45
CA LEU A 104 4.57 -18.13 6.09
C LEU A 104 3.15 -18.02 6.60
N LYS A 105 2.35 -19.10 6.47
CA LYS A 105 0.98 -19.14 6.99
C LYS A 105 0.95 -18.95 8.52
N ARG A 106 1.80 -19.65 9.27
CA ARG A 106 1.89 -19.50 10.73
C ARG A 106 2.31 -18.09 11.15
N ILE A 107 3.27 -17.50 10.44
CA ILE A 107 3.70 -16.11 10.69
C ILE A 107 2.55 -15.15 10.41
N ALA A 108 1.82 -15.32 9.31
CA ALA A 108 0.67 -14.49 8.97
C ALA A 108 -0.46 -14.61 10.00
N GLU A 109 -0.72 -15.81 10.52
CA GLU A 109 -1.69 -16.05 11.60
C GLU A 109 -1.26 -15.36 12.91
N LEU A 110 0.02 -15.45 13.27
CA LEU A 110 0.58 -14.76 14.43
C LEU A 110 0.46 -13.24 14.30
N MET A 111 0.78 -12.68 13.14
CA MET A 111 0.64 -11.24 12.89
C MET A 111 -0.82 -10.78 13.00
N LYS A 112 -1.77 -11.60 12.51
CA LYS A 112 -3.21 -11.32 12.65
C LYS A 112 -3.66 -11.35 14.10
N SER A 113 -3.19 -12.29 14.91
CA SER A 113 -3.58 -12.34 16.33
C SER A 113 -3.05 -11.14 17.11
N ILE A 114 -1.82 -10.70 16.84
CA ILE A 114 -1.23 -9.51 17.47
C ILE A 114 -2.05 -8.25 17.12
N ASN A 115 -2.34 -8.03 15.83
CA ASN A 115 -3.09 -6.83 15.40
C ASN A 115 -4.55 -6.81 15.89
N ASN A 116 -5.16 -7.98 16.10
CA ASN A 116 -6.52 -8.06 16.67
C ASN A 116 -6.55 -7.91 18.20
N SER A 117 -5.39 -7.92 18.87
CA SER A 117 -5.29 -7.78 20.33
C SER A 117 -5.17 -6.31 20.78
N GLU A 118 -5.07 -5.37 19.84
CA GLU A 118 -5.08 -3.91 20.08
C GLU A 118 -6.42 -3.27 19.63
N GLY A 119 -7.53 -3.91 20.00
CA GLY A 119 -8.89 -3.38 19.87
C GLY A 119 -9.46 -2.91 21.20
#